data_AF-A0A519L918-F1
#
_entry.id   AF-A0A519L918-F1
#
_cell.length_a   1.000
_cell.length_b   1.000
_cell.length_c   1.000
_cell.angle_alpha   90.00
_cell.angle_beta   90.00
_cell.angle_gamma   90.00
#
_symmetry.space_group_name_H-M   'P 1'
#
loop_
_entity.id
_entity.type
_entity.pdbx_description
1 polymer ?
#
loop_
_entity_poly.entity_id
_entity_poly.type
_entity_poly.pdbx_seq_one_letter_code
_entity_poly.pdbx_strand_id
1 'polypeptide(L)'
;MKFHPAVLMLFSWLSAYAIFFILPFRLESRVMTPYGFLITAIFLATFCVASLAASRPMEQRPWKPNVVVNFRRADQVLMIACLIAVGAFLIDTSDSNVFDLAASYAARSGRASDLLQGAQSDSSIWFQIGFLFYPAGYIYLTREIGFKRRPELWRIAVFGMAPSILAALSMGGRGPMFFAVVYAVLAYFLRQQVFPMPKRKRRRRLGAAHHRSLPAAAPGTYSTLRTQPKRNLVFRFGTGSKLAMGLAACGAMMYFVLVFIARAEGAGGVEAALGDVGLNWGVSFNGHFANLFYSTLGGEGTYMVFVFSWYWIQGIVMSNQIFTDYDGPMLLGTYGVDLVSALMRRLNGAFVADGFSTLLRMNVYGFVPSAFGSLYVDLKFIGLIPVALWGYLTGLVYRKIKGGVDPRYMLLAPFVSLGIVMSLNNTPIGLSNGLMLHVWLLVAFFLAKPRLVGARASAPAGRAGPVVSASIAGPATPPDPAPAAR
;
A
#
# COMPACT_ATOMS: atom_id res chain seq x y z
N MET A 1 -0.32 -13.18 -3.49
CA MET A 1 -1.68 -12.75 -3.07
C MET A 1 -2.54 -13.97 -2.77
N LYS A 2 -3.11 -14.07 -1.57
CA LYS A 2 -3.95 -15.21 -1.19
C LYS A 2 -5.33 -15.11 -1.86
N PHE A 3 -5.99 -13.96 -1.67
CA PHE A 3 -7.31 -13.67 -2.20
C PHE A 3 -7.24 -13.11 -3.62
N HIS A 4 -8.29 -13.37 -4.40
CA HIS A 4 -8.57 -12.63 -5.63
C HIS A 4 -8.87 -11.16 -5.27
N PRO A 5 -8.45 -10.16 -6.06
CA PRO A 5 -8.65 -8.77 -5.68
C PRO A 5 -10.12 -8.36 -5.51
N ALA A 6 -11.03 -8.85 -6.37
CA ALA A 6 -12.48 -8.66 -6.19
C ALA A 6 -12.96 -9.17 -4.82
N VAL A 7 -12.48 -10.34 -4.38
CA VAL A 7 -12.84 -10.90 -3.06
C VAL A 7 -12.29 -10.03 -1.94
N LEU A 8 -11.04 -9.54 -2.07
CA LEU A 8 -10.45 -8.64 -1.08
C LEU A 8 -11.23 -7.32 -1.00
N MET A 9 -11.66 -6.76 -2.13
CA MET A 9 -12.47 -5.54 -2.19
C MET A 9 -13.80 -5.73 -1.45
N LEU A 10 -14.55 -6.78 -1.80
CA LEU A 10 -15.82 -7.09 -1.12
C LEU A 10 -15.61 -7.36 0.37
N PHE A 11 -14.58 -8.10 0.75
CA PHE A 11 -14.28 -8.37 2.16
C PHE A 11 -13.97 -7.09 2.95
N SER A 12 -13.14 -6.20 2.40
CA SER A 12 -12.84 -4.91 3.04
C SER A 12 -14.10 -4.08 3.25
N TRP A 13 -14.94 -3.93 2.22
CA TRP A 13 -16.17 -3.13 2.31
C TRP A 13 -17.25 -3.78 3.19
N LEU A 14 -17.45 -5.09 3.11
CA LEU A 14 -18.36 -5.80 4.01
C LEU A 14 -17.90 -5.71 5.46
N SER A 15 -16.58 -5.78 5.72
CA SER A 15 -16.05 -5.59 7.08
C SER A 15 -16.33 -4.19 7.61
N ALA A 16 -16.22 -3.17 6.76
CA ALA A 16 -16.52 -1.79 7.13
C ALA A 16 -18.01 -1.60 7.42
N TYR A 17 -18.90 -2.20 6.63
CA TYR A 17 -20.33 -2.23 6.94
C TYR A 17 -20.64 -2.95 8.26
N ALA A 18 -20.04 -4.12 8.49
CA ALA A 18 -20.24 -4.84 9.75
C ALA A 18 -19.79 -3.99 10.95
N ILE A 19 -18.62 -3.34 10.85
CA ILE A 19 -18.10 -2.44 11.89
C ILE A 19 -19.06 -1.25 12.09
N PHE A 20 -19.58 -0.64 11.02
CA PHE A 20 -20.55 0.45 11.09
C PHE A 20 -21.79 0.10 11.91
N PHE A 21 -22.32 -1.12 11.78
CA PHE A 21 -23.50 -1.56 12.54
C PHE A 21 -23.20 -2.02 13.98
N ILE A 22 -21.94 -2.32 14.32
CA ILE A 22 -21.56 -2.82 15.65
C ILE A 22 -21.14 -1.68 16.59
N LEU A 23 -20.60 -0.59 16.06
CA LEU A 23 -19.97 0.46 16.87
C LEU A 23 -20.98 1.29 17.69
N PRO A 24 -20.52 1.89 18.82
CA PRO A 24 -21.38 2.57 19.79
C PRO A 24 -21.86 3.97 19.36
N PHE A 25 -21.91 4.27 18.07
CA PHE A 25 -22.29 5.61 17.61
C PHE A 25 -23.46 5.60 16.63
N ARG A 26 -24.12 6.75 16.56
CA ARG A 26 -25.28 6.99 15.73
C ARG A 26 -25.02 8.19 14.83
N LEU A 27 -25.48 8.11 13.58
CA LEU A 27 -25.51 9.28 12.71
C LEU A 27 -26.71 10.15 13.11
N GLU A 28 -26.49 11.43 13.43
CA GLU A 28 -27.54 12.37 13.84
C GLU A 28 -27.97 13.29 12.70
N SER A 29 -27.01 13.90 12.01
CA SER A 29 -27.27 14.85 10.92
C SER A 29 -27.04 14.26 9.53
N ARG A 30 -26.76 12.95 9.45
CA ARG A 30 -26.53 12.25 8.17
C ARG A 30 -27.50 11.11 7.99
N VAL A 31 -28.15 11.10 6.83
CA VAL A 31 -29.07 10.03 6.43
C VAL A 31 -28.39 9.16 5.39
N MET A 32 -28.24 7.87 5.69
CA MET A 32 -27.74 6.90 4.72
C MET A 32 -28.84 6.59 3.72
N THR A 33 -28.77 7.18 2.52
CA THR A 33 -29.83 7.01 1.51
C THR A 33 -29.62 5.73 0.68
N PRO A 34 -30.71 5.05 0.26
CA PRO A 34 -30.63 3.93 -0.68
C PRO A 34 -29.92 4.30 -1.99
N TYR A 35 -30.05 5.55 -2.44
CA TYR A 35 -29.41 6.05 -3.64
C TYR A 35 -27.88 6.06 -3.52
N GLY A 36 -27.33 6.60 -2.42
CA GLY A 36 -25.88 6.58 -2.18
C GLY A 36 -25.33 5.15 -2.03
N PHE A 37 -26.10 4.23 -1.44
CA PHE A 37 -25.73 2.81 -1.40
C PHE A 37 -25.68 2.18 -2.79
N LEU A 38 -26.67 2.47 -3.64
CA LEU A 38 -26.72 1.95 -5.01
C LEU A 38 -25.51 2.42 -5.83
N ILE A 39 -25.16 3.71 -5.75
CA ILE A 39 -23.98 4.24 -6.45
C ILE A 39 -22.70 3.57 -5.91
N THR A 40 -22.55 3.43 -4.59
CA THR A 40 -21.43 2.71 -3.99
C THR A 40 -21.33 1.27 -4.54
N ALA A 41 -22.46 0.57 -4.65
CA ALA A 41 -22.53 -0.78 -5.19
C ALA A 41 -22.12 -0.83 -6.67
N ILE A 42 -22.49 0.16 -7.48
CA ILE A 42 -22.07 0.26 -8.89
C ILE A 42 -20.55 0.43 -9.01
N PHE A 43 -19.93 1.28 -8.19
CA PHE A 43 -18.48 1.44 -8.18
C PHE A 43 -17.75 0.16 -7.74
N LEU A 44 -18.25 -0.51 -6.69
CA LEU A 44 -17.74 -1.80 -6.23
C LEU A 44 -17.87 -2.88 -7.31
N ALA A 45 -19.04 -2.98 -7.95
CA ALA A 45 -19.30 -3.93 -9.03
C ALA A 45 -18.36 -3.68 -10.21
N THR A 46 -18.19 -2.42 -10.62
CA THR A 46 -17.26 -2.03 -11.68
C THR A 46 -15.84 -2.50 -11.41
N PHE A 47 -15.31 -2.26 -10.21
CA PHE A 47 -13.98 -2.77 -9.82
C PHE A 47 -13.91 -4.30 -9.90
N CYS A 48 -14.91 -4.98 -9.33
CA CYS A 48 -14.93 -6.44 -9.25
C CYS A 48 -15.04 -7.10 -10.63
N VAL A 49 -15.95 -6.62 -11.48
CA VAL A 49 -16.14 -7.10 -12.86
C VAL A 49 -14.87 -6.90 -13.67
N ALA A 50 -14.26 -5.71 -13.63
CA ALA A 50 -13.02 -5.45 -14.36
C ALA A 50 -11.85 -6.32 -13.85
N SER A 51 -11.75 -6.55 -12.55
CA SER A 51 -10.76 -7.46 -11.96
C SER A 51 -10.94 -8.90 -12.42
N LEU A 52 -12.19 -9.39 -12.45
CA LEU A 52 -12.54 -10.73 -12.91
C LEU A 52 -12.34 -10.90 -14.43
N ALA A 53 -12.57 -9.84 -15.20
CA ALA A 53 -12.30 -9.82 -16.63
C ALA A 53 -10.80 -9.97 -16.93
N ALA A 54 -9.92 -9.35 -16.13
CA ALA A 54 -8.47 -9.50 -16.26
C ALA A 54 -7.97 -10.89 -15.86
N SER A 55 -8.57 -11.47 -14.81
CA SER A 55 -8.20 -12.78 -14.27
C SER A 55 -9.36 -13.45 -13.56
N ARG A 56 -9.58 -14.74 -13.83
CA ARG A 56 -10.41 -15.56 -12.95
C ARG A 56 -9.65 -15.91 -11.66
N PRO A 57 -10.33 -16.34 -10.59
CA PRO A 57 -9.68 -16.97 -9.44
C PRO A 57 -8.80 -18.14 -9.90
N MET A 58 -7.56 -18.19 -9.42
CA MET A 58 -6.57 -19.18 -9.86
C MET A 58 -5.81 -19.77 -8.67
N GLU A 59 -5.50 -21.05 -8.79
CA GLU A 59 -4.50 -21.69 -7.93
C GLU A 59 -3.10 -21.16 -8.23
N GLN A 60 -2.24 -21.15 -7.20
CA GLN A 60 -0.87 -20.68 -7.35
C GLN A 60 -0.06 -21.74 -8.10
N ARG A 61 0.40 -21.41 -9.31
CA ARG A 61 1.36 -22.26 -10.03
C ARG A 61 2.71 -22.25 -9.31
N PRO A 62 3.43 -23.38 -9.30
CA PRO A 62 4.77 -23.47 -8.73
C PRO A 62 5.73 -22.56 -9.50
N TRP A 63 6.65 -21.95 -8.77
CA TRP A 63 7.60 -20.99 -9.32
C TRP A 63 8.79 -21.73 -9.89
N LYS A 64 9.37 -21.20 -10.97
CA LYS A 64 10.64 -21.72 -11.49
C LYS A 64 11.71 -21.52 -10.40
N PRO A 65 12.30 -22.60 -9.84
CA PRO A 65 13.15 -22.52 -8.64
C PRO A 65 14.45 -21.73 -8.86
N ASN A 66 14.79 -21.49 -10.13
CA ASN A 66 16.04 -20.84 -10.53
C ASN A 66 15.87 -19.37 -10.94
N VAL A 67 14.69 -18.75 -10.79
CA VAL A 67 14.53 -17.32 -11.13
C VAL A 67 14.65 -16.47 -9.87
N VAL A 68 15.63 -15.58 -9.83
CA VAL A 68 15.82 -14.59 -8.77
C VAL A 68 15.72 -13.19 -9.34
N VAL A 69 15.08 -12.27 -8.63
CA VAL A 69 15.03 -10.87 -9.04
C VAL A 69 16.27 -10.14 -8.54
N ASN A 70 17.02 -9.55 -9.45
CA ASN A 70 18.11 -8.64 -9.12
C ASN A 70 17.59 -7.21 -9.01
N PHE A 71 17.67 -6.66 -7.81
CA PHE A 71 17.26 -5.30 -7.49
C PHE A 71 18.42 -4.30 -7.43
N ARG A 72 19.68 -4.66 -7.78
CA ARG A 72 20.84 -3.77 -7.57
C ARG A 72 20.65 -2.33 -8.06
N ARG A 73 20.10 -2.14 -9.27
CA ARG A 73 19.85 -0.79 -9.83
C ARG A 73 18.69 -0.09 -9.11
N ALA A 74 17.60 -0.83 -8.86
CA ALA A 74 16.46 -0.31 -8.11
C ALA A 74 16.88 0.15 -6.71
N ASP A 75 17.70 -0.64 -6.00
CA ASP A 75 18.22 -0.30 -4.67
C ASP A 75 19.02 0.98 -4.67
N GLN A 76 19.93 1.16 -5.66
CA GLN A 76 20.74 2.36 -5.77
C GLN A 76 19.87 3.61 -5.95
N VAL A 77 18.91 3.55 -6.88
CA VAL A 77 18.00 4.69 -7.15
C VAL A 77 17.10 4.98 -5.95
N LEU A 78 16.51 3.95 -5.32
CA LEU A 78 15.66 4.13 -4.15
C LEU A 78 16.45 4.65 -2.94
N MET A 79 17.69 4.19 -2.72
CA MET A 79 18.54 4.69 -1.64
C MET A 79 18.90 6.16 -1.84
N ILE A 80 19.25 6.57 -3.06
CA ILE A 80 19.51 7.98 -3.39
C ILE A 80 18.25 8.81 -3.12
N ALA A 81 17.08 8.34 -3.59
CA ALA A 81 15.81 9.01 -3.34
C ALA A 81 15.51 9.16 -1.84
N CYS A 82 15.77 8.12 -1.05
CA CYS A 82 15.58 8.16 0.40
C CYS A 82 16.56 9.12 1.09
N LEU A 83 17.81 9.19 0.65
CA LEU A 83 18.79 10.15 1.18
C LEU A 83 18.38 11.60 0.88
N ILE A 84 17.89 11.87 -0.33
CA ILE A 84 17.33 13.17 -0.71
C ILE A 84 16.16 13.52 0.21
N ALA A 85 15.22 12.59 0.42
CA ALA A 85 14.07 12.82 1.29
C ALA A 85 14.50 13.09 2.75
N VAL A 86 15.43 12.30 3.28
CA VAL A 86 15.95 12.47 4.64
C VAL A 86 16.66 13.82 4.80
N GLY A 87 17.58 14.16 3.89
CA GLY A 87 18.30 15.44 3.94
C GLY A 87 17.34 16.64 3.86
N ALA A 88 16.37 16.58 2.94
CA ALA A 88 15.39 17.64 2.77
C ALA A 88 14.52 17.83 4.02
N PHE A 89 14.00 16.76 4.62
CA PHE A 89 13.21 16.91 5.86
C PHE A 89 14.03 17.28 7.08
N LEU A 90 15.30 16.88 7.17
CA LEU A 90 16.17 17.34 8.26
C LEU A 90 16.40 18.85 8.19
N ILE A 91 16.59 19.40 6.98
CA ILE A 91 16.69 20.86 6.79
C ILE A 91 15.35 21.53 7.07
N ASP A 92 14.24 20.98 6.59
CA ASP A 92 12.89 21.53 6.84
C ASP A 92 12.53 21.58 8.33
N THR A 93 12.99 20.60 9.11
CA THR A 93 12.67 20.48 10.53
C THR A 93 13.72 21.07 11.47
N SER A 94 14.84 21.60 10.97
CA SER A 94 15.91 22.13 11.82
C SER A 94 15.47 23.33 12.65
N ASP A 95 14.58 24.15 12.09
CA ASP A 95 14.18 25.43 12.67
C ASP A 95 12.80 25.35 13.35
N SER A 96 12.18 24.15 13.34
CA SER A 96 10.85 23.91 13.88
C SER A 96 10.89 23.06 15.14
N ASN A 97 10.13 23.42 16.17
CA ASN A 97 9.96 22.57 17.35
C ASN A 97 8.98 21.41 17.05
N VAL A 98 9.43 20.43 16.26
CA VAL A 98 8.61 19.29 15.80
C VAL A 98 8.11 18.37 16.92
N PHE A 99 8.66 18.50 18.13
CA PHE A 99 8.23 17.74 19.30
C PHE A 99 7.09 18.43 20.07
N ASP A 100 6.82 19.70 19.80
CA ASP A 100 5.61 20.37 20.26
C ASP A 100 4.44 19.97 19.35
N LEU A 101 3.70 18.95 19.78
CA LEU A 101 2.55 18.42 19.05
C LEU A 101 1.41 19.44 18.92
N ALA A 102 1.25 20.33 19.91
CA ALA A 102 0.21 21.35 19.91
C ALA A 102 0.53 22.45 18.89
N ALA A 103 1.76 22.98 18.91
CA ALA A 103 2.22 23.95 17.91
C ALA A 103 2.19 23.36 16.49
N SER A 104 2.63 22.11 16.34
CA SER A 104 2.58 21.39 15.06
C SER A 104 1.15 21.22 14.55
N TYR A 105 0.19 20.96 15.44
CA TYR A 105 -1.22 20.87 15.10
C TYR A 105 -1.79 22.21 14.66
N ALA A 106 -1.53 23.28 15.42
CA ALA A 106 -1.99 24.63 15.09
C ALA A 106 -1.47 25.09 13.71
N ALA A 107 -0.17 24.92 13.45
CA ALA A 107 0.44 25.25 12.15
C ALA A 107 -0.14 24.42 11.00
N ARG A 108 -0.49 23.15 11.25
CA ARG A 108 -1.16 22.31 10.27
C ARG A 108 -2.61 22.75 10.01
N SER A 109 -3.33 23.13 11.06
CA SER A 109 -4.71 23.59 10.96
C SER A 109 -4.79 24.90 10.19
N GLY A 110 -3.87 25.84 10.45
CA GLY A 110 -3.71 27.08 9.68
C GLY A 110 -3.49 26.79 8.20
N ARG A 111 -2.47 25.98 7.87
CA ARG A 111 -2.24 25.55 6.48
C ARG A 111 -3.48 24.91 5.86
N ALA A 112 -4.18 24.02 6.57
CA ALA A 112 -5.39 23.39 6.04
C ALA A 112 -6.51 24.40 5.73
N SER A 113 -6.64 25.46 6.54
CA SER A 113 -7.54 26.59 6.28
C SER A 113 -7.11 27.41 5.07
N ASP A 114 -5.81 27.65 4.89
CA ASP A 114 -5.31 28.36 3.70
C ASP A 114 -5.58 27.55 2.42
N LEU A 115 -5.33 26.24 2.49
CA LEU A 115 -5.61 25.33 1.37
C LEU A 115 -7.09 25.26 1.01
N LEU A 116 -7.98 25.42 2.00
CA LEU A 116 -9.42 25.52 1.83
C LEU A 116 -9.82 26.75 1.02
N GLN A 117 -9.13 27.86 1.25
CA GLN A 117 -9.36 29.13 0.56
C GLN A 117 -8.67 29.19 -0.82
N GLY A 118 -8.13 28.07 -1.30
CA GLY A 118 -7.41 28.00 -2.57
C GLY A 118 -6.05 28.69 -2.54
N ALA A 119 -5.57 29.10 -1.36
CA ALA A 119 -4.28 29.75 -1.22
C ALA A 119 -3.13 28.80 -1.58
N GLN A 120 -2.00 29.39 -1.98
CA GLN A 120 -0.81 28.61 -2.24
C GLN A 120 -0.31 27.98 -0.94
N SER A 121 0.28 26.79 -1.04
CA SER A 121 0.95 26.22 0.11
C SER A 121 2.26 26.95 0.36
N ASP A 122 2.39 27.61 1.51
CA ASP A 122 3.65 28.18 2.01
C ASP A 122 4.63 27.10 2.53
N SER A 123 4.60 25.91 1.91
CA SER A 123 5.54 24.86 2.25
C SER A 123 6.91 25.19 1.70
N SER A 124 7.94 25.04 2.54
CA SER A 124 9.33 25.25 2.13
C SER A 124 9.70 24.40 0.90
N ILE A 125 10.70 24.84 0.13
CA ILE A 125 11.21 24.04 -1.00
C ILE A 125 11.74 22.68 -0.52
N TRP A 126 12.30 22.62 0.69
CA TRP A 126 12.80 21.41 1.31
C TRP A 126 11.68 20.44 1.63
N PHE A 127 10.56 20.93 2.18
CA PHE A 127 9.35 20.12 2.35
C PHE A 127 8.89 19.53 1.04
N GLN A 128 8.81 20.32 -0.03
CA GLN A 128 8.33 19.86 -1.34
C GLN A 128 9.23 18.76 -1.92
N ILE A 129 10.56 18.92 -1.82
CA ILE A 129 11.52 17.90 -2.21
C ILE A 129 11.34 16.63 -1.35
N GLY A 130 11.30 16.79 -0.02
CA GLY A 130 11.07 15.67 0.90
C GLY A 130 9.78 14.92 0.58
N PHE A 131 8.71 15.66 0.33
CA PHE A 131 7.40 15.17 -0.07
C PHE A 131 7.52 14.27 -1.30
N LEU A 132 8.08 14.75 -2.41
CA LEU A 132 8.18 13.97 -3.66
C LEU A 132 8.97 12.65 -3.52
N PHE A 133 9.96 12.60 -2.63
CA PHE A 133 10.90 11.49 -2.56
C PHE A 133 10.64 10.48 -1.43
N TYR A 134 9.99 10.85 -0.33
CA TYR A 134 9.80 9.92 0.81
C TYR A 134 9.02 8.62 0.50
N PRO A 135 8.08 8.56 -0.46
CA PRO A 135 7.41 7.29 -0.77
C PRO A 135 8.35 6.21 -1.28
N ALA A 136 9.53 6.57 -1.80
CA ALA A 136 10.58 5.62 -2.13
C ALA A 136 10.95 4.73 -0.94
N GLY A 137 10.82 5.26 0.29
CA GLY A 137 11.05 4.52 1.54
C GLY A 137 10.11 3.34 1.70
N TYR A 138 8.82 3.46 1.36
CA TYR A 138 7.87 2.34 1.39
C TYR A 138 8.24 1.23 0.42
N ILE A 139 8.70 1.61 -0.77
CA ILE A 139 9.12 0.67 -1.82
C ILE A 139 10.39 -0.07 -1.36
N TYR A 140 11.36 0.67 -0.84
CA TYR A 140 12.61 0.12 -0.34
C TYR A 140 12.38 -0.83 0.85
N LEU A 141 11.56 -0.41 1.82
CA LEU A 141 11.16 -1.19 2.98
C LEU A 141 10.54 -2.54 2.55
N THR A 142 9.59 -2.48 1.62
CA THR A 142 8.92 -3.67 1.10
C THR A 142 9.89 -4.61 0.39
N ARG A 143 10.79 -4.04 -0.41
CA ARG A 143 11.83 -4.78 -1.11
C ARG A 143 12.81 -5.44 -0.14
N GLU A 144 13.33 -4.71 0.84
CA GLU A 144 14.39 -5.18 1.74
C GLU A 144 13.88 -6.31 2.64
N ILE A 145 12.67 -6.18 3.19
CA ILE A 145 12.03 -7.21 4.01
C ILE A 145 11.57 -8.40 3.15
N GLY A 146 10.90 -8.11 2.03
CA GLY A 146 10.23 -9.12 1.20
C GLY A 146 11.18 -9.99 0.38
N PHE A 147 12.20 -9.40 -0.25
CA PHE A 147 13.01 -10.07 -1.28
C PHE A 147 14.44 -10.38 -0.87
N LYS A 148 15.02 -9.71 0.13
CA LYS A 148 16.41 -9.97 0.51
C LYS A 148 16.51 -11.20 1.40
N ARG A 149 17.40 -12.14 1.07
CA ARG A 149 17.58 -13.37 1.89
C ARG A 149 17.89 -13.08 3.35
N ARG A 150 18.68 -12.04 3.62
CA ARG A 150 19.02 -11.51 4.95
C ARG A 150 18.72 -10.00 4.95
N PRO A 151 17.54 -9.57 5.41
CA PRO A 151 17.23 -8.15 5.54
C PRO A 151 18.24 -7.50 6.49
N GLU A 152 18.78 -6.34 6.10
CA GLU A 152 19.72 -5.59 6.94
C GLU A 152 18.95 -4.53 7.74
N LEU A 153 18.96 -4.65 9.06
CA LEU A 153 18.16 -3.78 9.94
C LEU A 153 18.52 -2.29 9.80
N TRP A 154 19.81 -1.97 9.67
CA TRP A 154 20.24 -0.58 9.49
C TRP A 154 19.72 0.03 8.18
N ARG A 155 19.63 -0.77 7.09
CA ARG A 155 19.06 -0.32 5.81
C ARG A 155 17.57 -0.10 5.91
N ILE A 156 16.87 -0.98 6.64
CA ILE A 156 15.44 -0.81 6.95
C ILE A 156 15.21 0.48 7.73
N ALA A 157 16.03 0.74 8.75
CA ALA A 157 15.94 1.96 9.54
C ALA A 157 16.19 3.22 8.69
N VAL A 158 17.32 3.27 7.97
CA VAL A 158 17.76 4.48 7.25
C VAL A 158 16.98 4.72 5.95
N PHE A 159 16.78 3.70 5.12
CA PHE A 159 16.17 3.86 3.79
C PHE A 159 14.71 3.43 3.74
N GLY A 160 14.21 2.73 4.75
CA GLY A 160 12.79 2.37 4.84
C GLY A 160 12.01 3.32 5.76
N MET A 161 12.40 3.36 7.03
CA MET A 161 11.66 4.03 8.08
C MET A 161 11.96 5.53 8.19
N ALA A 162 13.23 5.94 8.14
CA ALA A 162 13.63 7.33 8.38
C ALA A 162 12.93 8.36 7.46
N PRO A 163 12.78 8.13 6.13
CA PRO A 163 12.03 9.06 5.29
C PRO A 163 10.57 9.22 5.74
N SER A 164 9.94 8.14 6.20
CA SER A 164 8.54 8.15 6.66
C SER A 164 8.38 8.79 8.03
N ILE A 165 9.34 8.60 8.93
CA ILE A 165 9.36 9.22 10.26
C ILE A 165 9.56 10.73 10.13
N LEU A 166 10.55 11.15 9.34
CA LEU A 166 10.81 12.58 9.12
C LEU A 166 9.64 13.25 8.38
N ALA A 167 9.02 12.58 7.41
CA ALA A 167 7.79 13.06 6.79
C ALA A 167 6.66 13.23 7.82
N ALA A 168 6.49 12.26 8.72
CA ALA A 168 5.48 12.34 9.78
C ALA A 168 5.71 13.55 10.70
N LEU A 169 6.96 13.78 11.12
CA LEU A 169 7.34 14.93 11.95
C LEU A 169 7.11 16.26 11.23
N SER A 170 7.63 16.42 10.02
CA SER A 170 7.49 17.63 9.20
C SER A 170 6.02 17.96 8.88
N MET A 171 5.17 16.94 8.67
CA MET A 171 3.74 17.13 8.41
C MET A 171 2.90 17.36 9.68
N GLY A 172 3.46 17.26 10.89
CA GLY A 172 2.68 17.23 12.13
C GLY A 172 1.61 16.13 12.10
N GLY A 173 1.98 14.96 11.57
CA GLY A 173 1.04 13.93 11.14
C GLY A 173 1.52 12.52 11.43
N ARG A 174 0.57 11.59 11.43
CA ARG A 174 0.81 10.17 11.77
C ARG A 174 0.72 9.21 10.58
N GLY A 175 0.14 9.69 9.47
CA GLY A 175 -0.12 8.89 8.27
C GLY A 175 1.14 8.21 7.75
N PRO A 176 2.23 8.94 7.47
CA PRO A 176 3.41 8.34 6.86
C PRO A 176 4.01 7.19 7.67
N MET A 177 4.09 7.33 8.99
CA MET A 177 4.63 6.30 9.87
C MET A 177 3.70 5.08 9.97
N PHE A 178 2.37 5.30 10.08
CA PHE A 178 1.40 4.22 10.06
C PHE A 178 1.53 3.35 8.80
N PHE A 179 1.63 3.98 7.63
CA PHE A 179 1.82 3.26 6.38
C PHE A 179 3.16 2.52 6.31
N ALA A 180 4.23 3.06 6.87
CA ALA A 180 5.52 2.36 6.95
C ALA A 180 5.37 1.03 7.72
N VAL A 181 4.70 1.06 8.87
CA VAL A 181 4.43 -0.14 9.68
C VAL A 181 3.58 -1.15 8.89
N VAL A 182 2.49 -0.69 8.27
CA VAL A 182 1.61 -1.57 7.48
C VAL A 182 2.37 -2.20 6.31
N TYR A 183 3.19 -1.43 5.58
CA TYR A 183 4.03 -1.98 4.51
C TYR A 183 5.07 -2.96 5.02
N ALA A 184 5.69 -2.72 6.18
CA ALA A 184 6.60 -3.69 6.79
C ALA A 184 5.90 -5.03 7.10
N VAL A 185 4.68 -4.98 7.64
CA VAL A 185 3.86 -6.18 7.92
C VAL A 185 3.48 -6.90 6.63
N LEU A 186 3.01 -6.18 5.61
CA LEU A 186 2.67 -6.78 4.31
C LEU A 186 3.91 -7.36 3.61
N ALA A 187 5.07 -6.71 3.72
CA ALA A 187 6.34 -7.19 3.22
C ALA A 187 6.80 -8.46 3.95
N TYR A 188 6.54 -8.55 5.25
CA TYR A 188 6.77 -9.78 6.02
C TYR A 188 5.90 -10.94 5.52
N PHE A 189 4.61 -10.71 5.27
CA PHE A 189 3.74 -11.74 4.66
C PHE A 189 4.17 -12.10 3.24
N LEU A 190 4.61 -11.12 2.45
CA LEU A 190 5.18 -11.34 1.12
C LEU A 190 6.42 -12.24 1.20
N ARG A 191 7.30 -11.99 2.16
CA ARG A 191 8.52 -12.80 2.38
C ARG A 191 8.21 -14.28 2.59
N GLN A 192 7.13 -14.60 3.30
CA GLN A 192 6.71 -15.99 3.50
C GLN A 192 6.31 -16.69 2.20
N GLN A 193 5.84 -15.93 1.20
CA GLN A 193 5.53 -16.43 -0.15
C GLN A 193 6.79 -16.52 -1.02
N VAL A 194 7.70 -15.54 -0.94
CA VAL A 194 8.97 -15.53 -1.70
C VAL A 194 9.92 -16.64 -1.23
N PHE A 195 9.97 -16.85 0.08
CA PHE A 195 10.82 -17.86 0.71
C PHE A 195 9.95 -18.86 1.49
N PRO A 196 9.24 -19.77 0.79
CA PRO A 196 8.37 -20.73 1.44
C PRO A 196 9.18 -21.57 2.41
N MET A 197 8.74 -21.62 3.68
CA MET A 197 9.38 -22.49 4.66
C MET A 197 9.17 -23.94 4.22
N PRO A 198 10.23 -24.77 4.18
CA PRO A 198 10.05 -26.19 3.88
C PRO A 198 9.07 -26.73 4.91
N LYS A 199 7.89 -27.20 4.45
CA LYS A 199 6.95 -27.90 5.31
C LYS A 199 7.77 -29.00 5.97
N ARG A 200 7.97 -28.91 7.30
CA ARG A 200 8.69 -29.92 8.08
C ARG A 200 7.84 -31.17 7.93
N LYS A 201 8.08 -31.96 6.87
CA LYS A 201 7.39 -33.24 6.65
C LYS A 201 7.58 -33.95 7.97
N ARG A 202 6.47 -34.10 8.69
CA ARG A 202 6.42 -34.62 10.04
C ARG A 202 6.93 -36.05 9.90
N ARG A 203 8.25 -36.23 9.99
CA ARG A 203 8.96 -37.50 9.87
C ARG A 203 8.75 -38.34 11.15
N ARG A 204 7.58 -38.16 11.79
CA ARG A 204 7.05 -38.96 12.88
C ARG A 204 6.06 -39.92 12.23
N ARG A 205 6.29 -41.21 12.42
CA ARG A 205 5.41 -42.35 12.09
C ARG A 205 5.57 -43.04 10.72
N LEU A 206 6.80 -43.25 10.27
CA LEU A 206 7.09 -44.43 9.41
C LEU A 206 8.38 -45.15 9.84
N GLY A 207 8.85 -44.86 11.07
CA GLY A 207 9.99 -45.52 11.70
C GLY A 207 9.59 -46.54 12.77
N ALA A 208 8.42 -47.16 12.67
CA ALA A 208 7.98 -48.17 13.64
C ALA A 208 7.44 -49.47 13.02
N ALA A 209 7.47 -49.66 11.69
CA ALA A 209 6.82 -50.83 11.10
C ALA A 209 7.66 -51.73 10.18
N HIS A 210 8.78 -51.29 9.58
CA HIS A 210 9.55 -52.19 8.71
C HIS A 210 11.06 -52.00 8.84
N HIS A 211 11.60 -52.64 9.87
CA HIS A 211 12.91 -53.28 9.79
C HIS A 211 12.80 -54.45 8.78
N ARG A 212 12.78 -54.16 7.48
CA ARG A 212 13.12 -55.15 6.46
C ARG A 212 14.61 -55.00 6.21
N SER A 213 15.36 -56.00 6.68
CA SER A 213 16.76 -56.26 6.35
C SER A 213 16.97 -56.16 4.84
N LEU A 214 17.61 -55.09 4.38
CA LEU A 214 18.11 -55.01 3.02
C LEU A 214 19.35 -55.90 2.89
N PRO A 215 19.49 -56.68 1.81
CA PRO A 215 20.66 -57.52 1.58
C PRO A 215 21.93 -56.67 1.42
N ALA A 216 23.05 -57.20 1.92
CA ALA A 216 24.36 -56.56 1.90
C ALA A 216 24.73 -56.11 0.48
N ALA A 217 24.90 -54.80 0.30
CA ALA A 217 25.34 -54.21 -0.96
C ALA A 217 26.81 -54.58 -1.23
N ALA A 218 27.10 -55.00 -2.46
CA ALA A 218 28.42 -55.41 -2.92
C ALA A 218 29.47 -54.28 -2.79
N PRO A 219 30.73 -54.62 -2.47
CA PRO A 219 31.82 -53.67 -2.36
C PRO A 219 32.26 -53.20 -3.75
N GLY A 220 32.20 -51.89 -4.04
CA GLY A 220 32.90 -51.35 -5.22
C GLY A 220 32.41 -50.03 -5.81
N THR A 221 31.22 -49.53 -5.48
CA THR A 221 30.74 -48.29 -6.09
C THR A 221 31.01 -47.09 -5.19
N TYR A 222 32.14 -46.42 -5.42
CA TYR A 222 32.46 -45.11 -4.84
C TYR A 222 31.42 -44.09 -5.31
N SER A 223 30.32 -44.02 -4.57
CA SER A 223 29.38 -42.90 -4.60
C SER A 223 30.18 -41.66 -4.20
N THR A 224 30.57 -40.87 -5.18
CA THR A 224 30.99 -39.49 -4.97
C THR A 224 29.78 -38.75 -4.43
N LEU A 225 29.60 -38.84 -3.12
CA LEU A 225 28.61 -38.11 -2.32
C LEU A 225 28.91 -36.63 -2.52
N ARG A 226 28.33 -36.10 -3.60
CA ARG A 226 28.33 -34.70 -3.97
C ARG A 226 27.73 -33.99 -2.78
N THR A 227 28.61 -33.42 -1.95
CA THR A 227 28.28 -32.64 -0.77
C THR A 227 27.21 -31.67 -1.19
N GLN A 228 25.96 -31.93 -0.77
CA GLN A 228 24.87 -31.05 -1.13
C GLN A 228 25.27 -29.66 -0.64
N PRO A 229 25.34 -28.66 -1.53
CA PRO A 229 25.83 -27.34 -1.16
C PRO A 229 25.01 -26.89 0.04
N LYS A 230 25.70 -26.57 1.16
CA LYS A 230 25.09 -26.13 2.42
C LYS A 230 23.96 -25.19 2.06
N ARG A 231 22.71 -25.67 2.19
CA ARG A 231 21.52 -24.90 1.82
C ARG A 231 21.55 -23.65 2.67
N ASN A 232 21.97 -22.53 2.08
CA ASN A 232 22.05 -21.25 2.75
C ASN A 232 20.68 -20.96 3.38
N LEU A 233 20.63 -21.09 4.70
CA LEU A 233 19.40 -21.00 5.47
C LEU A 233 18.80 -19.61 5.22
N VAL A 234 17.56 -19.59 4.75
CA VAL A 234 16.76 -18.37 4.64
C VAL A 234 16.72 -17.73 6.02
N PHE A 235 17.05 -16.43 6.12
CA PHE A 235 16.97 -15.71 7.39
C PHE A 235 15.55 -15.81 7.91
N ARG A 236 15.42 -16.44 9.07
CA ARG A 236 14.22 -16.42 9.89
C ARG A 236 14.37 -15.24 10.83
N PHE A 237 13.36 -14.39 10.88
CA PHE A 237 13.27 -13.42 11.95
C PHE A 237 13.27 -14.19 13.27
N GLY A 238 14.36 -14.05 14.02
CA GLY A 238 14.46 -14.60 15.36
C GLY A 238 13.46 -13.92 16.27
N THR A 239 13.28 -14.47 17.47
CA THR A 239 12.40 -13.88 18.50
C THR A 239 12.75 -12.41 18.74
N GLY A 240 14.04 -12.06 18.78
CA GLY A 240 14.48 -10.66 18.95
C GLY A 240 14.03 -9.73 17.83
N SER A 241 14.12 -10.13 16.56
CA SER A 241 13.66 -9.26 15.46
C SER A 241 12.13 -9.11 15.42
N LYS A 242 11.38 -10.16 15.78
CA LYS A 242 9.92 -10.08 15.92
C LYS A 242 9.54 -9.17 17.08
N LEU A 243 10.25 -9.27 18.20
CA LEU A 243 10.07 -8.40 19.36
C LEU A 243 10.37 -6.94 18.98
N ALA A 244 11.48 -6.67 18.29
CA ALA A 244 11.82 -5.33 17.83
C ALA A 244 10.77 -4.75 16.88
N MET A 245 10.26 -5.54 15.93
CA MET A 245 9.14 -5.11 15.06
C MET A 245 7.86 -4.85 15.86
N GLY A 246 7.57 -5.68 16.86
CA GLY A 246 6.42 -5.50 17.76
C GLY A 246 6.54 -4.22 18.58
N LEU A 247 7.69 -3.99 19.22
CA LEU A 247 7.99 -2.77 19.98
C LEU A 247 7.93 -1.52 19.10
N ALA A 248 8.46 -1.57 17.86
CA ALA A 248 8.35 -0.47 16.92
C ALA A 248 6.90 -0.18 16.53
N ALA A 249 6.08 -1.21 16.30
CA ALA A 249 4.65 -1.04 16.03
C ALA A 249 3.90 -0.47 17.24
N CYS A 250 4.21 -0.93 18.45
CA CYS A 250 3.67 -0.38 19.70
C CYS A 250 4.07 1.09 19.88
N GLY A 251 5.33 1.45 19.66
CA GLY A 251 5.80 2.84 19.73
C GLY A 251 5.10 3.73 18.70
N ALA A 252 4.95 3.25 17.47
CA ALA A 252 4.22 3.97 16.42
C ALA A 252 2.72 4.15 16.78
N MET A 253 2.10 3.13 17.38
CA MET A 253 0.72 3.20 17.86
C MET A 253 0.58 4.18 19.02
N MET A 254 1.51 4.16 19.98
CA MET A 254 1.52 5.09 21.10
C MET A 254 1.64 6.54 20.62
N TYR A 255 2.57 6.82 19.70
CA TYR A 255 2.66 8.14 19.07
C TYR A 255 1.35 8.54 18.38
N PHE A 256 0.72 7.61 17.66
CA PHE A 256 -0.55 7.86 16.99
C PHE A 256 -1.65 8.26 18.00
N VAL A 257 -1.74 7.58 19.14
CA VAL A 257 -2.65 7.90 20.25
C VAL A 257 -2.34 9.27 20.85
N LEU A 258 -1.07 9.54 21.19
CA LEU A 258 -0.64 10.82 21.76
C LEU A 258 -0.98 12.01 20.85
N VAL A 259 -0.82 11.85 19.54
CA VAL A 259 -1.21 12.89 18.56
C VAL A 259 -2.72 13.18 18.60
N PHE A 260 -3.58 12.19 18.89
CA PHE A 260 -5.02 12.43 19.00
C PHE A 260 -5.42 13.04 20.34
N ILE A 261 -4.76 12.65 21.42
CA ILE A 261 -4.97 13.26 22.73
C ILE A 261 -4.57 14.74 22.68
N ALA A 262 -3.37 15.05 22.16
CA ALA A 262 -2.92 16.44 22.01
C ALA A 262 -3.88 17.28 21.15
N ARG A 263 -4.53 16.68 20.13
CA ARG A 263 -5.57 17.36 19.34
C ARG A 263 -6.85 17.60 20.13
N ALA A 264 -7.27 16.62 20.91
CA ALA A 264 -8.44 16.75 21.77
C ALA A 264 -8.20 17.83 22.82
N GLU A 265 -7.02 17.84 23.47
CA GLU A 265 -6.61 18.90 24.41
C GLU A 265 -6.64 20.28 23.76
N GLY A 266 -6.10 20.41 22.54
CA GLY A 266 -6.18 21.66 21.76
C GLY A 266 -7.61 22.10 21.41
N ALA A 267 -8.59 21.18 21.43
CA ALA A 267 -10.02 21.47 21.22
C ALA A 267 -10.79 21.70 22.53
N GLY A 268 -10.12 21.75 23.69
CA GLY A 268 -10.77 21.90 25.00
C GLY A 268 -10.99 20.58 25.75
N GLY A 269 -10.31 19.50 25.36
CA GLY A 269 -10.39 18.17 25.96
C GLY A 269 -11.20 17.17 25.14
N VAL A 270 -11.24 15.92 25.60
CA VAL A 270 -11.92 14.81 24.89
C VAL A 270 -13.42 15.04 24.76
N GLU A 271 -14.09 15.55 25.79
CA GLU A 271 -15.54 15.83 25.72
C GLU A 271 -15.86 16.91 24.69
N ALA A 272 -15.05 17.98 24.64
CA ALA A 272 -15.19 19.01 23.62
C ALA A 272 -14.92 18.46 22.21
N ALA A 273 -13.91 17.58 22.06
CA ALA A 273 -13.62 16.91 20.80
C ALA A 273 -14.76 15.97 20.35
N LEU A 274 -15.39 15.25 21.27
CA LEU A 274 -16.57 14.42 20.98
C LEU A 274 -17.78 15.28 20.60
N GLY A 275 -17.96 16.44 21.25
CA GLY A 275 -18.97 17.44 20.87
C GLY A 275 -18.72 18.02 19.47
N ASP A 276 -17.48 18.35 19.15
CA ASP A 276 -17.07 18.83 17.82
C ASP A 276 -17.32 17.77 16.74
N VAL A 277 -17.03 16.50 17.04
CA VAL A 277 -17.39 15.36 16.18
C VAL A 277 -18.92 15.29 15.98
N GLY A 278 -19.71 15.48 17.03
CA GLY A 278 -21.17 15.58 16.92
C GLY A 278 -21.61 16.64 15.93
N LEU A 279 -21.11 17.86 16.10
CA LEU A 279 -21.48 19.03 15.29
C LEU A 279 -21.00 18.93 13.84
N ASN A 280 -19.72 18.65 13.65
CA ASN A 280 -19.07 18.71 12.34
C ASN A 280 -19.18 17.38 11.58
N TRP A 281 -19.17 16.24 12.28
CA TRP A 281 -19.12 14.93 11.64
C TRP A 281 -20.52 14.31 11.56
N GLY A 282 -21.46 14.82 12.37
CA GLY A 282 -22.84 14.33 12.42
C GLY A 282 -22.95 12.99 13.13
N VAL A 283 -22.06 12.74 14.09
CA VAL A 283 -21.95 11.45 14.80
C VAL A 283 -22.07 11.69 16.29
N SER A 284 -23.06 11.06 16.93
CA SER A 284 -23.15 11.06 18.38
C SER A 284 -22.79 9.74 19.02
N PHE A 285 -22.38 9.83 20.27
CA PHE A 285 -21.97 8.72 21.12
C PHE A 285 -23.12 8.22 21.99
N ASN A 286 -24.34 8.23 21.44
CA ASN A 286 -25.56 7.74 22.09
C ASN A 286 -26.08 6.46 21.39
N GLY A 287 -25.19 5.69 20.76
CA GLY A 287 -25.53 4.43 20.10
C GLY A 287 -25.84 3.30 21.09
N HIS A 288 -26.28 2.15 20.56
CA HIS A 288 -26.76 1.00 21.35
C HIS A 288 -25.73 0.49 22.37
N PHE A 289 -24.44 0.61 22.07
CA PHE A 289 -23.34 0.16 22.93
C PHE A 289 -22.59 1.31 23.61
N ALA A 290 -23.04 2.55 23.50
CA ALA A 290 -22.35 3.71 24.07
C ALA A 290 -22.08 3.55 25.57
N ASN A 291 -23.11 3.24 26.35
CA ASN A 291 -22.99 3.08 27.80
C ASN A 291 -21.96 2.00 28.17
N LEU A 292 -21.91 0.89 27.44
CA LEU A 292 -20.94 -0.19 27.67
C LEU A 292 -19.50 0.28 27.41
N PHE A 293 -19.29 1.06 26.35
CA PHE A 293 -17.96 1.58 26.02
C PHE A 293 -17.51 2.61 27.05
N TYR A 294 -18.36 3.58 27.39
CA TYR A 294 -18.03 4.56 28.43
C TYR A 294 -17.80 3.92 29.79
N SER A 295 -18.61 2.94 30.20
CA SER A 295 -18.44 2.27 31.50
C SER A 295 -17.17 1.43 31.57
N THR A 296 -16.73 0.87 30.43
CA THR A 296 -15.59 -0.06 30.40
C THR A 296 -14.27 0.64 30.11
N LEU A 297 -14.27 1.64 29.23
CA LEU A 297 -13.07 2.29 28.69
C LEU A 297 -12.91 3.75 29.16
N GLY A 298 -13.93 4.34 29.77
CA GLY A 298 -14.00 5.77 30.03
C GLY A 298 -14.16 6.60 28.75
N GLY A 299 -14.20 7.94 28.89
CA GLY A 299 -14.34 8.86 27.76
C GLY A 299 -13.15 8.81 26.79
N GLU A 300 -11.92 8.83 27.32
CA GLU A 300 -10.70 8.76 26.51
C GLU A 300 -10.58 7.47 25.70
N GLY A 301 -10.79 6.32 26.34
CA GLY A 301 -10.73 5.02 25.67
C GLY A 301 -11.84 4.87 24.62
N THR A 302 -13.04 5.37 24.91
CA THR A 302 -14.16 5.41 23.95
C THR A 302 -13.83 6.28 22.74
N TYR A 303 -13.29 7.48 22.96
CA TYR A 303 -12.83 8.38 21.90
C TYR A 303 -11.74 7.74 21.04
N MET A 304 -10.78 7.04 21.63
CA MET A 304 -9.75 6.32 20.86
C MET A 304 -10.35 5.22 19.98
N VAL A 305 -11.21 4.37 20.53
CA VAL A 305 -11.85 3.31 19.72
C VAL A 305 -12.68 3.91 18.59
N PHE A 306 -13.41 4.98 18.88
CA PHE A 306 -14.15 5.72 17.86
C PHE A 306 -13.22 6.18 16.75
N VAL A 307 -12.16 6.92 17.09
CA VAL A 307 -11.22 7.46 16.12
C VAL A 307 -10.69 6.36 15.20
N PHE A 308 -10.17 5.26 15.75
CA PHE A 308 -9.61 4.17 14.93
C PHE A 308 -10.65 3.53 14.02
N SER A 309 -11.85 3.32 14.55
CA SER A 309 -12.92 2.65 13.82
C SER A 309 -13.57 3.57 12.79
N TRP A 310 -13.63 4.88 13.08
CA TRP A 310 -14.12 5.91 12.17
C TRP A 310 -13.28 5.95 10.90
N TYR A 311 -11.95 5.91 10.99
CA TYR A 311 -11.12 5.81 9.78
C TYR A 311 -11.43 4.60 8.91
N TRP A 312 -11.96 3.53 9.49
CA TRP A 312 -12.34 2.32 8.75
C TRP A 312 -13.68 2.45 8.05
N ILE A 313 -14.63 3.20 8.61
CA ILE A 313 -16.00 3.27 8.09
C ILE A 313 -16.40 4.63 7.51
N GLN A 314 -15.62 5.68 7.75
CA GLN A 314 -15.96 7.05 7.33
C GLN A 314 -16.23 7.13 5.83
N GLY A 315 -15.52 6.35 5.00
CA GLY A 315 -15.78 6.39 3.57
C GLY A 315 -17.14 5.85 3.17
N ILE A 316 -17.77 4.98 3.96
CA ILE A 316 -19.16 4.58 3.72
C ILE A 316 -20.06 5.80 3.91
N VAL A 317 -19.94 6.47 5.06
CA VAL A 317 -20.78 7.60 5.44
C VAL A 317 -20.57 8.79 4.49
N MET A 318 -19.31 9.18 4.29
CA MET A 318 -18.95 10.32 3.46
C MET A 318 -19.26 10.08 1.98
N SER A 319 -19.07 8.86 1.47
CA SER A 319 -19.42 8.60 0.07
C SER A 319 -20.92 8.57 -0.13
N ASN A 320 -21.70 8.04 0.82
CA ASN A 320 -23.16 8.09 0.73
C ASN A 320 -23.67 9.54 0.67
N GLN A 321 -23.15 10.42 1.54
CA GLN A 321 -23.46 11.86 1.49
C GLN A 321 -23.06 12.47 0.13
N ILE A 322 -21.82 12.23 -0.32
CA ILE A 322 -21.34 12.74 -1.62
C ILE A 322 -22.24 12.27 -2.75
N PHE A 323 -22.58 10.99 -2.81
CA PHE A 323 -23.40 10.44 -3.89
C PHE A 323 -24.82 11.01 -3.86
N THR A 324 -25.36 11.31 -2.67
CA THR A 324 -26.72 11.83 -2.53
C THR A 324 -26.81 13.31 -2.86
N ASP A 325 -25.91 14.12 -2.29
CA ASP A 325 -26.11 15.57 -2.23
C ASP A 325 -25.10 16.36 -3.06
N TYR A 326 -24.03 15.74 -3.58
CA TYR A 326 -23.01 16.48 -4.32
C TYR A 326 -23.48 16.83 -5.75
N ASP A 327 -23.96 18.05 -5.92
CA ASP A 327 -24.41 18.65 -7.18
C ASP A 327 -23.35 19.55 -7.84
N GLY A 328 -22.25 19.85 -7.14
CA GLY A 328 -21.16 20.70 -7.64
C GLY A 328 -20.46 20.19 -8.92
N PRO A 329 -19.65 21.03 -9.58
CA PRO A 329 -18.95 20.67 -10.81
C PRO A 329 -17.89 19.59 -10.56
N MET A 330 -17.48 18.88 -11.62
CA MET A 330 -16.34 17.95 -11.54
C MET A 330 -15.07 18.68 -11.09
N LEU A 331 -14.40 18.19 -10.05
CA LEU A 331 -13.15 18.78 -9.55
C LEU A 331 -11.87 18.28 -10.25
N LEU A 332 -12.02 17.40 -11.26
CA LEU A 332 -10.97 17.01 -12.21
C LEU A 332 -9.68 16.45 -11.56
N GLY A 333 -9.80 15.79 -10.42
CA GLY A 333 -8.67 15.20 -9.67
C GLY A 333 -8.17 16.08 -8.53
N THR A 334 -8.66 17.32 -8.40
CA THR A 334 -8.27 18.27 -7.36
C THR A 334 -8.59 17.77 -5.96
N TYR A 335 -9.62 16.92 -5.81
CA TYR A 335 -10.02 16.41 -4.51
C TYR A 335 -9.35 15.07 -4.18
N GLY A 336 -9.25 14.16 -5.13
CA GLY A 336 -8.72 12.80 -4.92
C GLY A 336 -7.23 12.62 -5.19
N VAL A 337 -6.57 13.58 -5.86
CA VAL A 337 -5.16 13.52 -6.26
C VAL A 337 -4.43 14.80 -5.83
N ASP A 338 -3.77 14.76 -4.67
CA ASP A 338 -3.07 15.92 -4.08
C ASP A 338 -2.18 16.71 -5.04
N LEU A 339 -1.45 16.03 -5.93
CA LEU A 339 -0.56 16.72 -6.88
C LEU A 339 -1.35 17.53 -7.91
N VAL A 340 -2.51 17.02 -8.36
CA VAL A 340 -3.41 17.77 -9.24
C VAL A 340 -3.98 18.96 -8.49
N SER A 341 -4.36 18.77 -7.22
CA SER A 341 -4.78 19.87 -6.34
C SER A 341 -3.74 20.98 -6.25
N ALA A 342 -2.48 20.62 -5.99
CA ALA A 342 -1.38 21.57 -5.88
C ALA A 342 -1.12 22.33 -7.20
N LEU A 343 -1.20 21.64 -8.34
CA LEU A 343 -1.08 22.26 -9.66
C LEU A 343 -2.25 23.21 -9.92
N MET A 344 -3.48 22.76 -9.65
CA MET A 344 -4.70 23.55 -9.89
C MET A 344 -4.75 24.81 -9.02
N ARG A 345 -4.23 24.80 -7.79
CA ARG A 345 -4.13 26.04 -6.99
C ARG A 345 -3.24 27.10 -7.62
N ARG A 346 -2.22 26.70 -8.37
CA ARG A 346 -1.33 27.63 -9.10
C ARG A 346 -1.97 28.14 -10.38
N LEU A 347 -2.73 27.29 -11.07
CA LEU A 347 -3.36 27.64 -12.35
C LEU A 347 -4.68 28.39 -12.16
N ASN A 348 -5.49 27.98 -11.19
CA ASN A 348 -6.83 28.50 -10.91
C ASN A 348 -7.23 28.20 -9.44
N GLY A 349 -6.70 28.97 -8.49
CA GLY A 349 -7.01 28.82 -7.07
C GLY A 349 -8.49 29.02 -6.73
N ALA A 350 -9.20 29.89 -7.45
CA ALA A 350 -10.62 30.15 -7.25
C ALA A 350 -11.47 28.87 -7.50
N PHE A 351 -11.20 28.15 -8.59
CA PHE A 351 -11.85 26.87 -8.87
C PHE A 351 -11.69 25.85 -7.73
N VAL A 352 -10.50 25.80 -7.12
CA VAL A 352 -10.23 24.92 -5.97
C VAL A 352 -11.01 25.38 -4.74
N ALA A 353 -11.00 26.67 -4.44
CA ALA A 353 -11.71 27.25 -3.30
C ALA A 353 -13.24 27.04 -3.41
N ASP A 354 -13.82 27.27 -4.58
CA ASP A 354 -15.25 27.08 -4.83
C ASP A 354 -15.65 25.60 -4.70
N GLY A 355 -14.85 24.70 -5.27
CA GLY A 355 -15.05 23.26 -5.13
C GLY A 355 -14.99 22.80 -3.67
N PHE A 356 -14.00 23.27 -2.92
CA PHE A 356 -13.79 22.91 -1.53
C PHE A 356 -14.82 23.53 -0.59
N SER A 357 -15.27 24.76 -0.84
CA SER A 357 -16.34 25.40 -0.07
C SER A 357 -17.67 24.62 -0.21
N THR A 358 -17.93 24.03 -1.38
CA THR A 358 -19.09 23.15 -1.59
C THR A 358 -18.98 21.87 -0.74
N LEU A 359 -17.81 21.23 -0.73
CA LEU A 359 -17.55 20.06 0.10
C LEU A 359 -17.57 20.40 1.61
N LEU A 360 -17.14 21.60 1.98
CA LEU A 360 -17.16 22.09 3.35
C LEU A 360 -18.60 22.31 3.83
N ARG A 361 -19.46 22.91 3.00
CA ARG A 361 -20.90 23.09 3.30
C ARG A 361 -21.64 21.77 3.50
N MET A 362 -21.20 20.70 2.82
CA MET A 362 -21.71 19.34 3.00
C MET A 362 -21.09 18.61 4.21
N ASN A 363 -20.19 19.26 4.95
CA ASN A 363 -19.39 18.68 6.01
C ASN A 363 -18.61 17.42 5.57
N VAL A 364 -18.23 17.30 4.29
CA VAL A 364 -17.42 16.16 3.79
C VAL A 364 -15.96 16.55 3.56
N TYR A 365 -15.66 17.85 3.56
CA TYR A 365 -14.29 18.33 3.51
C TYR A 365 -13.55 18.08 4.83
N GLY A 366 -12.25 17.77 4.75
CA GLY A 366 -11.42 17.44 5.93
C GLY A 366 -11.49 15.97 6.33
N PHE A 367 -12.47 15.23 5.83
CA PHE A 367 -12.49 13.78 5.88
C PHE A 367 -11.75 13.18 4.70
N VAL A 368 -11.27 11.96 4.89
CA VAL A 368 -10.76 11.18 3.76
C VAL A 368 -11.94 10.36 3.23
N PRO A 369 -12.61 10.81 2.16
CA PRO A 369 -13.70 10.05 1.56
C PRO A 369 -13.17 8.69 1.08
N SER A 370 -14.09 7.77 0.77
CA SER A 370 -13.66 6.55 0.09
C SER A 370 -13.07 6.88 -1.29
N ALA A 371 -12.35 5.92 -1.86
CA ALA A 371 -11.91 5.96 -3.25
C ALA A 371 -13.02 6.36 -4.22
N PHE A 372 -14.23 5.87 -3.99
CA PHE A 372 -15.36 6.08 -4.88
C PHE A 372 -15.99 7.44 -4.68
N GLY A 373 -16.10 7.90 -3.42
CA GLY A 373 -16.56 9.25 -3.10
C GLY A 373 -15.66 10.31 -3.75
N SER A 374 -14.34 10.21 -3.59
CA SER A 374 -13.41 11.12 -4.26
C SER A 374 -13.52 11.09 -5.77
N LEU A 375 -13.54 9.90 -6.37
CA LEU A 375 -13.61 9.77 -7.83
C LEU A 375 -14.91 10.36 -8.39
N TYR A 376 -16.00 10.31 -7.63
CA TYR A 376 -17.26 10.93 -8.03
C TYR A 376 -17.26 12.45 -7.87
N VAL A 377 -16.61 12.99 -6.85
CA VAL A 377 -16.38 14.44 -6.76
C VAL A 377 -15.53 14.92 -7.95
N ASP A 378 -14.46 14.19 -8.25
CA ASP A 378 -13.53 14.57 -9.31
C ASP A 378 -14.10 14.38 -10.72
N LEU A 379 -14.83 13.29 -10.96
CA LEU A 379 -15.20 12.83 -12.31
C LEU A 379 -16.66 12.38 -12.44
N LYS A 380 -17.49 12.50 -11.39
CA LYS A 380 -18.87 11.97 -11.36
C LYS A 380 -18.89 10.51 -11.82
N PHE A 381 -19.83 10.13 -12.69
CA PHE A 381 -19.92 8.77 -13.25
C PHE A 381 -18.80 8.43 -14.25
N ILE A 382 -18.07 9.42 -14.79
CA ILE A 382 -16.85 9.16 -15.57
C ILE A 382 -15.79 8.49 -14.67
N GLY A 383 -15.87 8.68 -13.35
CA GLY A 383 -15.08 8.00 -12.34
C GLY A 383 -15.16 6.46 -12.38
N LEU A 384 -16.18 5.87 -13.03
CA LEU A 384 -16.25 4.43 -13.26
C LEU A 384 -15.12 3.92 -14.16
N ILE A 385 -14.61 4.75 -15.08
CA ILE A 385 -13.51 4.40 -15.99
C ILE A 385 -12.21 4.13 -15.21
N PRO A 386 -11.68 5.05 -14.37
CA PRO A 386 -10.50 4.77 -13.57
C PRO A 386 -10.72 3.64 -12.57
N VAL A 387 -11.93 3.42 -12.06
CA VAL A 387 -12.24 2.25 -11.21
C VAL A 387 -12.14 0.94 -11.99
N ALA A 388 -12.69 0.88 -13.21
CA ALA A 388 -12.56 -0.28 -14.08
C ALA A 388 -11.09 -0.55 -14.42
N LEU A 389 -10.34 0.49 -14.79
CA LEU A 389 -8.91 0.39 -15.06
C LEU A 389 -8.15 -0.13 -13.84
N TRP A 390 -8.44 0.40 -12.66
CA TRP A 390 -7.84 -0.04 -11.41
C TRP A 390 -8.13 -1.52 -11.11
N GLY A 391 -9.38 -1.93 -11.24
CA GLY A 391 -9.81 -3.33 -11.09
C GLY A 391 -9.07 -4.26 -12.06
N TYR A 392 -9.03 -3.87 -13.33
CA TYR A 392 -8.36 -4.62 -14.40
C TYR A 392 -6.85 -4.78 -14.14
N LEU A 393 -6.13 -3.69 -13.88
CA LEU A 393 -4.69 -3.70 -13.59
C LEU A 393 -4.37 -4.58 -12.37
N THR A 394 -5.20 -4.46 -11.34
CA THR A 394 -5.10 -5.26 -10.12
C THR A 394 -5.33 -6.76 -10.40
N GLY A 395 -6.30 -7.10 -11.25
CA GLY A 395 -6.52 -8.46 -11.73
C GLY A 395 -5.34 -8.99 -12.57
N LEU A 396 -4.72 -8.16 -13.39
CA LEU A 396 -3.50 -8.53 -14.13
C LEU A 396 -2.33 -8.84 -13.20
N VAL A 397 -2.10 -8.02 -12.16
CA VAL A 397 -1.08 -8.28 -11.15
C VAL A 397 -1.33 -9.63 -10.48
N TYR A 398 -2.57 -9.89 -10.07
CA TYR A 398 -2.97 -11.18 -9.50
C TYR A 398 -2.67 -12.34 -10.46
N ARG A 399 -3.07 -12.23 -11.75
CA ARG A 399 -2.84 -13.25 -12.78
C ARG A 399 -1.35 -13.58 -12.94
N LYS A 400 -0.50 -12.54 -12.97
CA LYS A 400 0.95 -12.70 -13.16
C LYS A 400 1.61 -13.36 -11.95
N ILE A 401 1.17 -13.01 -10.74
CA ILE A 401 1.64 -13.66 -9.50
C ILE A 401 1.19 -15.12 -9.45
N LYS A 402 -0.09 -15.40 -9.67
CA LYS A 402 -0.64 -16.77 -9.63
C LYS A 402 -0.09 -17.65 -10.74
N GLY A 403 0.14 -17.08 -11.92
CA GLY A 403 0.76 -17.77 -13.04
C GLY A 403 2.23 -18.13 -12.82
N GLY A 404 2.92 -17.51 -11.85
CA GLY A 404 4.33 -17.78 -11.54
C GLY A 404 5.29 -17.42 -12.67
N VAL A 405 4.89 -16.50 -13.57
CA VAL A 405 5.63 -16.18 -14.80
C VAL A 405 6.79 -15.23 -14.52
N ASP A 406 6.53 -14.16 -13.76
CA ASP A 406 7.52 -13.13 -13.46
C ASP A 406 7.50 -12.78 -11.96
N PRO A 407 8.58 -13.09 -11.23
CA PRO A 407 8.67 -12.85 -9.79
C PRO A 407 8.67 -11.36 -9.42
N ARG A 408 8.86 -10.43 -10.35
CA ARG A 408 8.81 -8.98 -10.05
C ARG A 408 7.42 -8.51 -9.64
N TYR A 409 6.36 -9.13 -10.16
CA TYR A 409 4.98 -8.74 -9.83
C TYR A 409 4.64 -8.91 -8.34
N MET A 410 5.39 -9.74 -7.63
CA MET A 410 5.27 -9.83 -6.18
C MET A 410 5.58 -8.52 -5.45
N LEU A 411 6.41 -7.64 -6.03
CA LEU A 411 6.68 -6.32 -5.47
C LEU A 411 5.41 -5.47 -5.43
N LEU A 412 4.54 -5.61 -6.43
CA LEU A 412 3.29 -4.85 -6.53
C LEU A 412 2.22 -5.33 -5.54
N ALA A 413 2.33 -6.56 -5.03
CA ALA A 413 1.26 -7.19 -4.25
C ALA A 413 0.90 -6.44 -2.94
N PRO A 414 1.86 -5.97 -2.12
CA PRO A 414 1.54 -5.19 -0.92
C PRO A 414 0.80 -3.89 -1.25
N PHE A 415 1.22 -3.17 -2.29
CA PHE A 415 0.64 -1.89 -2.70
C PHE A 415 -0.78 -2.05 -3.23
N VAL A 416 -1.01 -3.04 -4.10
CA VAL A 416 -2.35 -3.36 -4.62
C VAL A 416 -3.26 -3.81 -3.49
N SER A 417 -2.79 -4.69 -2.59
CA SER A 417 -3.62 -5.18 -1.48
C SER A 417 -3.97 -4.05 -0.52
N LEU A 418 -3.00 -3.18 -0.21
CA LEU A 418 -3.23 -2.04 0.66
C LEU A 418 -4.14 -1.00 0.03
N GLY A 419 -3.99 -0.71 -1.27
CA GLY A 419 -4.88 0.19 -2.00
C GLY A 419 -6.34 -0.27 -1.97
N ILE A 420 -6.58 -1.58 -2.09
CA ILE A 420 -7.94 -2.14 -1.95
C ILE A 420 -8.48 -1.95 -0.52
N VAL A 421 -7.68 -2.25 0.50
CA VAL A 421 -8.10 -2.10 1.90
C VAL A 421 -8.33 -0.63 2.25
N MET A 422 -7.44 0.26 1.83
CA MET A 422 -7.52 1.70 2.06
C MET A 422 -8.51 2.39 1.12
N SER A 423 -9.16 1.67 0.19
CA SER A 423 -10.24 2.24 -0.62
C SER A 423 -11.41 2.78 0.21
N LEU A 424 -11.52 2.32 1.46
CA LEU A 424 -12.49 2.78 2.46
C LEU A 424 -12.25 4.22 2.92
N ASN A 425 -11.05 4.76 2.75
CA ASN A 425 -10.70 6.09 3.26
C ASN A 425 -9.61 6.74 2.44
N ASN A 426 -9.43 6.33 1.18
CA ASN A 426 -8.44 6.93 0.31
C ASN A 426 -8.68 6.55 -1.14
N THR A 427 -8.13 7.35 -2.04
CA THR A 427 -8.25 7.07 -3.46
C THR A 427 -7.33 5.94 -3.89
N PRO A 428 -7.60 5.29 -5.04
CA PRO A 428 -6.73 4.23 -5.55
C PRO A 428 -5.30 4.72 -5.81
N ILE A 429 -5.17 6.02 -6.09
CA ILE A 429 -3.95 6.72 -6.46
C ILE A 429 -3.43 7.59 -5.30
N GLY A 430 -4.25 7.98 -4.34
CA GLY A 430 -3.89 8.86 -3.22
C GLY A 430 -3.96 8.07 -1.92
N LEU A 431 -2.85 7.71 -1.31
CA LEU A 431 -2.37 8.37 -0.09
C LEU A 431 -2.08 9.86 -0.26
N SER A 432 -1.90 10.61 0.83
CA SER A 432 -1.15 11.87 0.72
C SER A 432 0.18 11.53 0.06
N ASN A 433 0.35 12.00 -1.18
CA ASN A 433 1.42 11.61 -2.11
C ASN A 433 1.39 10.20 -2.77
N GLY A 434 0.22 9.58 -2.91
CA GLY A 434 0.09 8.25 -3.49
C GLY A 434 0.50 8.18 -4.97
N LEU A 435 0.40 9.27 -5.72
CA LEU A 435 0.90 9.31 -7.11
C LEU A 435 2.41 9.05 -7.15
N MET A 436 3.18 9.74 -6.29
CA MET A 436 4.63 9.51 -6.22
C MET A 436 4.97 8.13 -5.68
N LEU A 437 4.17 7.57 -4.77
CA LEU A 437 4.30 6.17 -4.38
C LEU A 437 4.24 5.23 -5.60
N HIS A 438 3.26 5.42 -6.48
CA HIS A 438 3.12 4.61 -7.69
C HIS A 438 4.26 4.86 -8.69
N VAL A 439 4.72 6.10 -8.85
CA VAL A 439 5.90 6.43 -9.67
C VAL A 439 7.12 5.67 -9.17
N TRP A 440 7.45 5.75 -7.88
CA TRP A 440 8.60 5.05 -7.30
C TRP A 440 8.44 3.52 -7.37
N LEU A 441 7.22 3.00 -7.22
CA LEU A 441 6.93 1.58 -7.41
C LEU A 441 7.22 1.12 -8.84
N LEU A 442 6.79 1.89 -9.84
CA LEU A 442 7.04 1.61 -11.26
C LEU A 442 8.54 1.69 -11.57
N VAL A 443 9.23 2.73 -11.08
CA VAL A 443 10.69 2.86 -11.21
C VAL A 443 11.40 1.61 -10.66
N ALA A 444 11.06 1.18 -9.44
CA ALA A 444 11.64 -0.02 -8.84
C ALA A 444 11.31 -1.29 -9.63
N PHE A 445 10.07 -1.42 -10.12
CA PHE A 445 9.61 -2.56 -10.91
C PHE A 445 10.36 -2.70 -12.24
N PHE A 446 10.53 -1.60 -12.99
CA PHE A 446 11.22 -1.60 -14.28
C PHE A 446 12.75 -1.74 -14.14
N LEU A 447 13.34 -1.19 -13.08
CA LEU A 447 14.77 -1.36 -12.79
C LEU A 447 15.12 -2.76 -12.26
N ALA A 448 14.15 -3.50 -11.73
CA ALA A 448 14.32 -4.88 -11.29
C ALA A 448 14.45 -5.83 -12.49
N LYS A 449 15.49 -6.67 -12.49
CA LYS A 449 15.76 -7.63 -13.58
C LYS A 449 15.66 -9.08 -13.09
N PRO A 450 14.79 -9.93 -13.67
CA PRO A 450 14.81 -11.36 -13.37
C PRO A 450 16.12 -11.97 -13.90
N ARG A 451 16.73 -12.87 -13.13
CA ARG A 451 17.96 -13.60 -13.48
C ARG A 451 17.77 -15.08 -13.24
N LEU A 452 18.20 -15.89 -14.19
CA LEU A 452 18.29 -17.35 -14.04
C LEU A 452 19.58 -17.71 -13.28
N VAL A 453 19.42 -18.27 -12.09
CA VAL A 453 20.49 -18.85 -11.28
C VAL A 453 20.87 -20.19 -11.89
N GLY A 454 22.06 -20.27 -12.49
CA GLY A 454 22.61 -21.52 -13.03
C GLY A 454 22.94 -21.53 -14.53
N ALA A 455 22.47 -20.55 -15.31
CA ALA A 455 22.75 -20.50 -16.76
C ALA A 455 24.21 -20.08 -17.11
N ARG A 456 25.05 -19.77 -16.12
CA ARG A 456 26.36 -19.13 -16.33
C ARG A 456 27.58 -20.04 -16.18
N ALA A 457 27.40 -21.34 -15.95
CA ALA A 457 28.51 -22.25 -15.64
C ALA A 457 28.81 -23.29 -16.74
N SER A 458 28.15 -23.21 -17.89
CA SER A 458 28.39 -24.13 -19.02
C SER A 458 28.50 -23.39 -20.34
N ALA A 459 29.05 -22.16 -20.33
CA ALA A 459 29.78 -21.73 -21.51
C ALA A 459 31.00 -22.65 -21.55
N PRO A 460 31.11 -23.57 -22.54
CA PRO A 460 32.29 -24.42 -22.63
C PRO A 460 33.50 -23.49 -22.66
N ALA A 461 34.48 -23.76 -21.80
CA ALA A 461 35.83 -23.25 -21.95
C ALA A 461 36.43 -23.91 -23.21
N GLY A 462 35.87 -23.57 -24.37
CA GLY A 462 36.12 -24.19 -25.65
C GLY A 462 36.87 -23.22 -26.52
N ARG A 463 38.20 -23.34 -26.48
CA ARG A 463 39.17 -23.01 -27.53
C ARG A 463 38.94 -21.70 -28.29
N ALA A 464 39.81 -20.72 -27.98
CA ALA A 464 40.30 -19.79 -28.98
C ALA A 464 40.95 -20.60 -30.13
N GLY A 465 40.14 -20.99 -31.11
CA GLY A 465 40.61 -21.34 -32.44
C GLY A 465 40.37 -20.15 -33.37
N PRO A 466 41.29 -19.81 -34.27
CA PRO A 466 41.06 -18.76 -35.26
C PRO A 466 39.91 -19.21 -36.17
N VAL A 467 38.80 -18.48 -36.13
CA VAL A 467 37.68 -18.68 -37.06
C VAL A 467 38.11 -18.09 -38.39
N VAL A 468 38.51 -18.96 -39.32
CA VAL A 468 38.59 -18.66 -40.74
C VAL A 468 37.16 -18.36 -41.22
N SER A 469 36.96 -17.15 -41.75
CA SER A 469 35.72 -16.68 -42.34
C SER A 469 35.34 -17.53 -43.55
N ALA A 470 34.46 -18.52 -43.36
CA ALA A 470 33.73 -19.15 -44.45
C ALA A 470 32.41 -18.41 -44.67
N SER A 471 32.34 -17.69 -45.79
CA SER A 471 31.12 -17.15 -46.39
C SER A 471 30.09 -18.26 -46.57
N ILE A 472 28.98 -18.20 -45.83
CA ILE A 472 27.82 -19.08 -46.04
C ILE A 472 26.77 -18.27 -46.77
N ALA A 473 26.53 -18.67 -48.02
CA ALA A 473 25.45 -18.21 -48.87
C ALA A 473 24.09 -18.36 -48.16
N GLY A 474 23.25 -17.32 -48.30
CA GLY A 474 21.96 -17.22 -47.65
C GLY A 474 20.96 -18.29 -48.11
N PRO A 475 19.98 -18.66 -47.26
CA PRO A 475 18.91 -19.56 -47.65
C PRO A 475 17.94 -18.87 -48.62
N ALA A 476 17.66 -19.55 -49.72
CA ALA A 476 16.67 -19.14 -50.71
C ALA A 476 15.28 -18.96 -50.06
N THR A 477 14.68 -17.81 -50.32
CA THR A 477 13.28 -17.49 -50.04
C THR A 477 12.34 -18.49 -50.72
N PRO A 478 11.36 -19.08 -50.02
CA PRO A 478 10.30 -19.84 -50.65
C PRO A 478 9.32 -18.90 -51.40
N PRO A 479 8.74 -19.33 -52.52
CA PRO A 479 7.81 -18.52 -53.31
C PRO A 479 6.47 -18.32 -52.61
N ASP A 480 5.89 -17.13 -52.79
CA ASP A 480 4.58 -16.74 -52.28
C ASP A 480 3.45 -17.65 -52.81
N PRO A 481 2.48 -18.04 -51.96
CA PRO A 481 1.26 -18.68 -52.43
C PRO A 481 0.31 -17.65 -53.06
N ALA A 482 -0.21 -17.98 -54.24
CA ALA A 482 -1.15 -17.20 -55.03
C ALA A 482 -2.43 -16.82 -54.26
N PRO A 483 -3.06 -15.67 -54.57
CA PRO A 483 -4.29 -15.24 -53.91
C PRO A 483 -5.47 -16.13 -54.34
N ALA A 484 -6.12 -16.74 -53.36
CA ALA A 484 -7.40 -17.42 -53.56
C ALA A 484 -8.50 -16.37 -53.74
N ALA A 485 -9.14 -16.38 -54.91
CA ALA A 485 -10.37 -15.64 -55.17
C ALA A 485 -11.53 -16.25 -54.37
N ARG A 486 -12.23 -15.41 -53.60
CA ARG A 486 -13.70 -15.42 -53.40
C ARG A 486 -14.16 -14.17 -52.69
#